data_AF-A0A558JLC2-F1
#
_entry.id   AF-A0A558JLC2-F1
#
_cell.length_a   1.000
_cell.length_b   1.000
_cell.length_c   1.000
_cell.angle_alpha   90.00
_cell.angle_beta   90.00
_cell.angle_gamma   90.00
#
_symmetry.space_group_name_H-M   'P 1'
#
loop_
_entity.id
_entity.type
_entity.pdbx_description
1 polymer ?
#
loop_
_entity_poly.entity_id
_entity_poly.type
_entity_poly.pdbx_seq_one_letter_code
_entity_poly.pdbx_strand_id
1 'polypeptide(L)'
;MFMYIDSTNTNYKFKTLASKKEIEEINKYQEVISKISKFYEKNFSEGSIDYIYKDGKNIKLMPVKYKKERFPHLTGIDFSDCGFKQKLEMLKKGENTKPLYIEKATFSKLEVLDSLPKVLQADSKVLADLREVKQAQRIGVNRAIKTKENDLLLALYDFQPEIFEPKSLLNIKEAKQYDNIPENTVLAIFKESQDKNTIHMEPISLNTKALGSIENSTKMLIAVGMYTKEQSNLLEKQQIKKRKIAKLRQRGMER
;
A
#
# COMPACT_ATOMS: atom_id res chain seq x y z
N MET A 1 -14.07 -5.14 21.59
CA MET A 1 -12.84 -5.95 21.43
C MET A 1 -13.12 -7.15 20.53
N PHE A 2 -12.10 -7.76 19.93
CA PHE A 2 -12.30 -8.96 19.11
C PHE A 2 -12.71 -10.14 19.99
N MET A 3 -13.64 -10.94 19.51
CA MET A 3 -14.17 -12.12 20.19
C MET A 3 -13.88 -13.37 19.37
N TYR A 4 -13.60 -14.47 20.06
CA TYR A 4 -13.56 -15.78 19.43
C TYR A 4 -14.98 -16.15 18.99
N ILE A 5 -15.13 -16.43 17.70
CA ILE A 5 -16.37 -16.94 17.10
C ILE A 5 -15.97 -18.24 16.42
N ASP A 6 -16.60 -19.34 16.85
CA ASP A 6 -16.32 -20.67 16.33
C ASP A 6 -16.71 -20.78 14.85
N SER A 7 -16.06 -21.70 14.14
CA SER A 7 -16.35 -22.00 12.75
C SER A 7 -16.03 -23.45 12.45
N THR A 8 -16.94 -24.10 11.72
CA THR A 8 -16.71 -25.45 11.17
C THR A 8 -15.59 -25.46 10.13
N ASN A 9 -15.24 -24.30 9.58
CA ASN A 9 -14.10 -24.15 8.69
C ASN A 9 -12.87 -23.63 9.44
N THR A 10 -11.87 -24.49 9.61
CA THR A 10 -10.61 -24.11 10.28
C THR A 10 -9.62 -23.40 9.36
N ASN A 11 -9.84 -23.43 8.04
CA ASN A 11 -8.95 -22.86 7.05
C ASN A 11 -9.68 -21.96 6.05
N TYR A 12 -9.24 -20.71 5.93
CA TYR A 12 -9.75 -19.76 4.95
C TYR A 12 -8.62 -19.26 4.06
N LYS A 13 -8.56 -19.79 2.83
CA LYS A 13 -7.42 -19.58 1.90
C LYS A 13 -6.13 -20.10 2.53
N PHE A 14 -5.13 -19.23 2.74
CA PHE A 14 -3.86 -19.55 3.39
C PHE A 14 -3.81 -19.13 4.87
N LYS A 15 -4.98 -18.92 5.49
CA LYS A 15 -5.12 -18.46 6.87
C LYS A 15 -5.85 -19.51 7.71
N THR A 16 -5.53 -19.55 8.99
CA THR A 16 -6.16 -20.46 9.97
C THR A 16 -7.11 -19.69 10.88
N LEU A 17 -8.16 -20.35 11.34
CA LEU A 17 -9.06 -19.80 12.36
C LEU A 17 -8.26 -19.48 13.62
N ALA A 18 -8.38 -18.26 14.13
CA ALA A 18 -7.68 -17.85 15.34
C ALA A 18 -8.25 -18.55 16.56
N SER A 19 -7.39 -19.18 17.35
CA SER A 19 -7.72 -19.74 18.66
C SER A 19 -8.06 -18.64 19.67
N LYS A 20 -8.69 -19.01 20.79
CA LYS A 20 -8.98 -18.06 21.88
C LYS A 20 -7.73 -17.33 22.38
N LYS A 21 -6.62 -18.04 22.56
CA LYS A 21 -5.31 -17.47 22.94
C LYS A 21 -4.80 -16.47 21.91
N GLU A 22 -4.93 -16.77 20.63
CA GLU A 22 -4.52 -15.84 19.56
C GLU A 22 -5.43 -14.61 19.51
N ILE A 23 -6.73 -14.74 19.78
CA ILE A 23 -7.64 -13.59 19.91
C ILE A 23 -7.25 -12.70 21.09
N GLU A 24 -6.94 -13.28 22.25
CA GLU A 24 -6.43 -12.53 23.42
C GLU A 24 -5.16 -11.76 23.06
N GLU A 25 -4.24 -12.40 22.33
CA GLU A 25 -2.99 -11.78 21.89
C GLU A 25 -3.22 -10.67 20.86
N ILE A 26 -4.14 -10.87 19.89
CA ILE A 26 -4.54 -9.83 18.92
C ILE A 26 -5.16 -8.63 19.64
N ASN A 27 -5.95 -8.85 20.69
CA ASN A 27 -6.58 -7.77 21.46
C ASN A 27 -5.56 -6.85 22.14
N LYS A 28 -4.34 -7.32 22.44
CA LYS A 28 -3.23 -6.45 22.89
C LYS A 28 -2.86 -5.39 21.84
N TYR A 29 -3.14 -5.65 20.56
CA TYR A 29 -2.91 -4.72 19.45
C TYR A 29 -4.19 -4.00 18.98
N GLN A 30 -5.35 -4.19 19.64
CA GLN A 30 -6.65 -3.69 19.17
C GLN A 30 -6.62 -2.17 18.91
N GLU A 31 -6.03 -1.40 19.82
CA GLU A 31 -5.92 0.06 19.67
C GLU A 31 -5.07 0.45 18.47
N VAL A 32 -3.92 -0.19 18.28
CA VAL A 32 -3.04 0.03 17.13
C VAL A 32 -3.75 -0.35 15.83
N ILE A 33 -4.43 -1.49 15.79
CA ILE A 33 -5.21 -1.92 14.62
C ILE A 33 -6.28 -0.88 14.29
N SER A 34 -7.07 -0.44 15.28
CA SER A 34 -8.12 0.57 15.08
C SER A 34 -7.54 1.90 14.57
N LYS A 35 -6.51 2.41 15.25
CA LYS A 35 -5.83 3.67 14.92
C LYS A 35 -5.28 3.64 13.50
N ILE A 36 -4.54 2.59 13.16
CA ILE A 36 -3.88 2.47 11.86
C ILE A 36 -4.88 2.16 10.74
N SER A 37 -5.99 1.46 11.01
CA SER A 37 -7.08 1.29 10.03
C SER A 37 -7.70 2.63 9.62
N LYS A 38 -7.99 3.48 10.61
CA LYS A 38 -8.54 4.83 10.40
C LYS A 38 -7.54 5.73 9.67
N PHE A 39 -6.27 5.68 10.09
CA PHE A 39 -5.18 6.38 9.39
C PHE A 39 -5.09 5.92 7.93
N TYR A 40 -5.15 4.60 7.68
CA TYR A 40 -5.01 4.06 6.34
C TYR A 40 -6.11 4.52 5.41
N GLU A 41 -7.36 4.43 5.89
CA GLU A 41 -8.50 4.91 5.13
C GLU A 41 -8.39 6.40 4.82
N LYS A 42 -8.06 7.23 5.81
CA LYS A 42 -7.98 8.68 5.63
C LYS A 42 -6.85 9.13 4.69
N ASN A 43 -5.67 8.53 4.82
CA ASN A 43 -4.46 9.07 4.20
C ASN A 43 -4.09 8.36 2.90
N PHE A 44 -4.26 7.04 2.84
CA PHE A 44 -3.83 6.23 1.70
C PHE A 44 -4.96 5.95 0.69
N SER A 45 -6.20 5.76 1.14
CA SER A 45 -7.19 5.01 0.36
C SER A 45 -7.89 5.75 -0.79
N GLU A 46 -7.40 6.94 -1.13
CA GLU A 46 -7.89 7.79 -2.23
C GLU A 46 -6.73 8.17 -3.13
N GLY A 47 -6.72 7.63 -4.36
CA GLY A 47 -5.68 7.89 -5.36
C GLY A 47 -4.46 6.99 -5.24
N SER A 48 -3.36 7.43 -5.86
CA SER A 48 -2.03 6.84 -5.71
C SER A 48 -1.17 7.74 -4.82
N ILE A 49 -0.20 7.13 -4.15
CA ILE A 49 0.90 7.84 -3.51
C ILE A 49 2.14 7.60 -4.35
N ASP A 50 2.76 8.68 -4.80
CA ASP A 50 3.90 8.65 -5.70
C ASP A 50 5.19 8.87 -4.93
N TYR A 51 6.09 7.90 -5.00
CA TYR A 51 7.40 7.96 -4.40
C TYR A 51 8.41 8.38 -5.45
N ILE A 52 8.96 9.59 -5.29
CA ILE A 52 10.03 10.07 -6.15
C ILE A 52 11.36 9.78 -5.48
N TYR A 53 12.24 9.05 -6.15
CA TYR A 53 13.48 8.58 -5.57
C TYR A 53 14.65 8.68 -6.54
N LYS A 54 15.85 8.75 -5.98
CA LYS A 54 17.11 8.77 -6.73
C LYS A 54 17.64 7.36 -6.92
N ASP A 55 17.78 6.93 -8.16
CA ASP A 55 18.41 5.68 -8.58
C ASP A 55 19.66 6.00 -9.41
N GLY A 56 20.82 5.96 -8.76
CA GLY A 56 22.08 6.45 -9.32
C GLY A 56 21.98 7.95 -9.66
N LYS A 57 22.12 8.28 -10.96
CA LYS A 57 21.99 9.66 -11.47
C LYS A 57 20.57 10.01 -11.92
N ASN A 58 19.68 9.04 -11.95
CA ASN A 58 18.33 9.18 -12.47
C ASN A 58 17.34 9.45 -11.33
N ILE A 59 16.31 10.22 -11.64
CA ILE A 59 15.13 10.34 -10.79
C ILE A 59 14.07 9.40 -11.35
N LYS A 60 13.49 8.59 -10.47
CA LYS A 60 12.42 7.65 -10.79
C LYS A 60 11.18 7.98 -9.97
N LEU A 61 10.03 7.63 -10.51
CA LEU A 61 8.72 7.76 -9.88
C LEU A 61 8.14 6.35 -9.73
N MET A 62 7.70 6.01 -8.53
CA MET A 62 7.02 4.75 -8.23
C MET A 62 5.61 5.05 -7.72
N PRO A 63 4.58 4.95 -8.57
CA PRO A 63 3.20 5.14 -8.15
C PRO A 63 2.73 3.90 -7.40
N VAL A 64 2.21 4.11 -6.19
CA VAL A 64 1.68 3.05 -5.34
C VAL A 64 0.20 3.30 -5.09
N LYS A 65 -0.64 2.37 -5.57
CA LYS A 65 -2.08 2.42 -5.39
C LYS A 65 -2.49 1.75 -4.10
N TYR A 66 -2.87 2.53 -3.12
CA TYR A 66 -3.34 2.02 -1.85
C TYR A 66 -4.86 1.86 -1.87
N LYS A 67 -5.32 0.61 -1.89
CA LYS A 67 -6.75 0.33 -1.86
C LYS A 67 -7.22 -0.12 -0.49
N LYS A 68 -8.44 0.25 -0.11
CA LYS A 68 -9.08 -0.22 1.14
C LYS A 68 -9.05 -1.75 1.26
N GLU A 69 -9.16 -2.46 0.14
CA GLU A 69 -9.11 -3.93 0.10
C GLU A 69 -7.76 -4.52 0.54
N ARG A 70 -6.68 -3.74 0.49
CA ARG A 70 -5.33 -4.21 0.85
C ARG A 70 -5.04 -4.15 2.34
N PHE A 71 -5.75 -3.32 3.10
CA PHE A 71 -5.44 -3.12 4.51
C PHE A 71 -5.46 -4.40 5.37
N PRO A 72 -6.45 -5.32 5.24
CA PRO A 72 -6.44 -6.57 6.00
C PRO A 72 -5.19 -7.44 5.75
N HIS A 73 -4.59 -7.38 4.55
CA HIS A 73 -3.35 -8.10 4.26
C HIS A 73 -2.13 -7.53 5.01
N LEU A 74 -2.15 -6.24 5.35
CA LEU A 74 -1.09 -5.59 6.11
C LEU A 74 -1.12 -5.96 7.60
N THR A 75 -2.29 -6.32 8.12
CA THR A 75 -2.44 -6.84 9.49
C THR A 75 -2.25 -8.35 9.56
N GLY A 76 -2.48 -9.06 8.44
CA GLY A 76 -2.55 -10.53 8.42
C GLY A 76 -3.87 -11.09 8.97
N ILE A 77 -4.81 -10.22 9.35
CA ILE A 77 -6.13 -10.56 9.88
C ILE A 77 -7.15 -10.57 8.74
N ASP A 78 -8.02 -11.57 8.74
CA ASP A 78 -9.12 -11.70 7.79
C ASP A 78 -10.38 -12.19 8.51
N PHE A 79 -11.52 -12.05 7.85
CA PHE A 79 -12.81 -12.50 8.35
C PHE A 79 -13.50 -13.28 7.24
N SER A 80 -14.11 -14.43 7.57
CA SER A 80 -14.81 -15.23 6.56
C SER A 80 -16.07 -14.52 6.05
N ASP A 81 -16.43 -14.86 4.82
CA ASP A 81 -17.75 -14.58 4.23
C ASP A 81 -18.23 -13.13 4.32
N CYS A 82 -17.29 -12.18 4.20
CA CYS A 82 -17.60 -10.76 4.12
C CYS A 82 -16.76 -10.01 3.09
N GLY A 83 -17.29 -8.88 2.63
CA GLY A 83 -16.61 -7.97 1.72
C GLY A 83 -15.59 -7.08 2.42
N PHE A 84 -14.65 -6.52 1.67
CA PHE A 84 -13.54 -5.71 2.20
C PHE A 84 -13.98 -4.52 3.07
N LYS A 85 -15.09 -3.86 2.73
CA LYS A 85 -15.62 -2.73 3.52
C LYS A 85 -15.95 -3.18 4.93
N GLN A 86 -16.61 -4.33 5.07
CA GLN A 86 -16.98 -4.89 6.36
C GLN A 86 -15.73 -5.31 7.15
N LYS A 87 -14.73 -5.91 6.49
CA LYS A 87 -13.44 -6.26 7.10
C LYS A 87 -12.74 -5.03 7.66
N LEU A 88 -12.64 -3.97 6.87
CA LEU A 88 -12.03 -2.72 7.29
C LEU A 88 -12.80 -2.09 8.46
N GLU A 89 -14.13 -2.10 8.43
CA GLU A 89 -14.94 -1.60 9.54
C GLU A 89 -14.74 -2.41 10.83
N MET A 90 -14.65 -3.74 10.77
CA MET A 90 -14.32 -4.58 11.93
C MET A 90 -12.94 -4.23 12.50
N LEU A 91 -11.93 -4.05 11.65
CA LEU A 91 -10.60 -3.63 12.10
C LEU A 91 -10.60 -2.23 12.71
N LYS A 92 -11.35 -1.28 12.12
CA LYS A 92 -11.51 0.09 12.65
C LYS A 92 -12.19 0.11 14.01
N LYS A 93 -13.18 -0.74 14.24
CA LYS A 93 -13.89 -0.84 15.53
C LYS A 93 -13.12 -1.68 16.55
N GLY A 94 -12.21 -2.55 16.09
CA GLY A 94 -11.56 -3.52 16.97
C GLY A 94 -12.55 -4.56 17.48
N GLU A 95 -13.53 -4.93 16.65
CA GLU A 95 -14.62 -5.83 16.97
C GLU A 95 -14.97 -6.66 15.74
N ASN A 96 -15.41 -7.90 15.92
CA ASN A 96 -15.78 -8.80 14.84
C ASN A 96 -17.16 -9.42 15.05
N THR A 97 -17.91 -9.52 13.96
CA THR A 97 -19.19 -10.25 13.89
C THR A 97 -19.07 -11.55 13.09
N LYS A 98 -17.84 -11.88 12.66
CA LYS A 98 -17.50 -13.06 11.87
C LYS A 98 -16.25 -13.74 12.46
N PRO A 99 -16.07 -15.05 12.25
CA PRO A 99 -14.86 -15.74 12.65
C PRO A 99 -13.61 -15.06 12.08
N LEU A 100 -12.59 -14.91 12.93
CA LEU A 100 -11.34 -14.23 12.63
C LEU A 100 -10.30 -15.26 12.21
N TYR A 101 -9.65 -15.04 11.07
CA TYR A 101 -8.58 -15.88 10.55
C TYR A 101 -7.28 -15.09 10.49
N ILE A 102 -6.16 -15.76 10.74
CA ILE A 102 -4.83 -15.16 10.75
C ILE A 102 -3.84 -15.87 9.84
N GLU A 103 -2.87 -15.10 9.34
CA GLU A 103 -1.67 -15.62 8.72
C GLU A 103 -0.65 -16.01 9.77
N LYS A 104 0.28 -16.92 9.44
CA LYS A 104 1.42 -17.26 10.31
C LYS A 104 2.23 -16.03 10.75
N ALA A 105 2.27 -14.99 9.92
CA ALA A 105 3.03 -13.77 10.18
C ALA A 105 2.24 -12.66 10.90
N THR A 106 0.97 -12.89 11.28
CA THR A 106 0.10 -11.84 11.83
C THR A 106 0.74 -11.07 12.99
N PHE A 107 1.25 -11.74 14.02
CA PHE A 107 1.84 -11.04 15.17
C PHE A 107 3.08 -10.22 14.81
N SER A 108 3.96 -10.79 13.98
CA SER A 108 5.13 -10.07 13.45
C SER A 108 4.71 -8.82 12.66
N LYS A 109 3.61 -8.87 11.90
CA LYS A 109 3.05 -7.69 11.23
C LYS A 109 2.50 -6.66 12.23
N LEU A 110 1.76 -7.11 13.24
CA LEU A 110 1.14 -6.24 14.24
C LEU A 110 2.18 -5.47 15.08
N GLU A 111 3.34 -6.08 15.38
CA GLU A 111 4.47 -5.44 16.08
C GLU A 111 5.03 -4.19 15.40
N VAL A 112 4.88 -4.08 14.08
CA VAL A 112 5.38 -2.95 13.27
C VAL A 112 4.27 -2.17 12.58
N LEU A 113 3.00 -2.52 12.86
CA LEU A 113 1.85 -1.88 12.23
C LEU A 113 1.82 -0.37 12.50
N ASP A 114 2.24 0.05 13.70
CA ASP A 114 2.27 1.48 14.08
C ASP A 114 3.36 2.28 13.33
N SER A 115 4.30 1.60 12.68
CA SER A 115 5.30 2.23 11.80
C SER A 115 4.78 2.45 10.37
N LEU A 116 3.61 1.91 10.01
CA LEU A 116 3.04 2.08 8.66
C LEU A 116 2.91 3.55 8.23
N PRO A 117 2.49 4.52 9.07
CA PRO A 117 2.47 5.94 8.70
C PRO A 117 3.82 6.50 8.24
N LYS A 118 4.93 5.94 8.73
CA LYS A 118 6.29 6.42 8.41
C LYS A 118 6.67 6.15 6.95
N VAL A 119 5.98 5.24 6.25
CA VAL A 119 6.19 5.06 4.80
C VAL A 119 5.73 6.29 4.00
N LEU A 120 5.03 7.26 4.61
CA LEU A 120 4.71 8.55 4.00
C LEU A 120 5.74 9.65 4.32
N GLN A 121 6.85 9.30 4.96
CA GLN A 121 7.95 10.24 5.24
C GLN A 121 9.04 10.10 4.19
N ALA A 122 9.52 11.22 3.66
CA ALA A 122 10.50 11.24 2.56
C ALA A 122 11.92 10.83 3.00
N ASP A 123 12.15 10.50 4.28
CA ASP A 123 13.38 9.86 4.75
C ASP A 123 13.32 8.32 4.69
N SER A 124 12.20 7.75 4.25
CA SER A 124 12.09 6.35 3.81
C SER A 124 12.94 6.05 2.57
N LYS A 125 13.12 4.75 2.28
CA LYS A 125 13.93 4.23 1.17
C LYS A 125 13.11 3.31 0.26
N VAL A 126 13.41 3.35 -1.03
CA VAL A 126 12.85 2.40 -2.01
C VAL A 126 13.86 1.29 -2.29
N LEU A 127 13.47 0.05 -2.01
CA LEU A 127 14.18 -1.14 -2.45
C LEU A 127 13.60 -1.52 -3.81
N ALA A 128 14.33 -1.18 -4.86
CA ALA A 128 13.84 -1.27 -6.24
C ALA A 128 13.97 -2.67 -6.85
N ASP A 129 14.72 -3.57 -6.22
CA ASP A 129 14.90 -4.94 -6.68
C ASP A 129 15.00 -5.90 -5.47
N LEU A 130 14.01 -6.77 -5.33
CA LEU A 130 13.96 -7.81 -4.31
C LEU A 130 14.01 -9.22 -4.91
N ARG A 131 14.34 -9.37 -6.21
CA ARG A 131 14.26 -10.65 -6.91
C ARG A 131 15.14 -11.73 -6.28
N GLU A 132 16.24 -11.37 -5.65
CA GLU A 132 17.15 -12.32 -4.98
C GLU A 132 16.74 -12.65 -3.53
N VAL A 133 15.73 -11.97 -2.97
CA VAL A 133 15.28 -12.22 -1.59
C VAL A 133 14.27 -13.35 -1.59
N LYS A 134 14.64 -14.51 -1.02
CA LYS A 134 13.77 -15.71 -0.93
C LYS A 134 12.39 -15.42 -0.35
N GLN A 135 12.31 -14.61 0.72
CA GLN A 135 11.02 -14.22 1.30
C GLN A 135 10.17 -13.41 0.31
N ALA A 136 10.78 -12.50 -0.45
CA ALA A 136 10.11 -11.68 -1.45
C ALA A 136 9.59 -12.51 -2.62
N GLN A 137 10.40 -13.45 -3.13
CA GLN A 137 9.98 -14.43 -4.14
C GLN A 137 8.75 -15.22 -3.68
N ARG A 138 8.77 -15.74 -2.45
CA ARG A 138 7.68 -16.54 -1.88
C ARG A 138 6.35 -15.79 -1.81
N ILE A 139 6.39 -14.48 -1.54
CA ILE A 139 5.17 -13.66 -1.44
C ILE A 139 4.83 -12.90 -2.75
N GLY A 140 5.65 -13.09 -3.79
CA GLY A 140 5.45 -12.52 -5.12
C GLY A 140 5.62 -11.01 -5.17
N VAL A 141 6.68 -10.47 -4.57
CA VAL A 141 7.00 -9.04 -4.55
C VAL A 141 8.41 -8.79 -5.07
N ASN A 142 8.62 -7.66 -5.74
CA ASN A 142 9.91 -7.27 -6.30
C ASN A 142 10.36 -5.87 -5.88
N ARG A 143 9.50 -5.09 -5.22
CA ARG A 143 9.81 -3.76 -4.69
C ARG A 143 9.30 -3.59 -3.27
N ALA A 144 9.87 -2.63 -2.56
CA ALA A 144 9.38 -2.23 -1.26
C ALA A 144 9.73 -0.80 -0.88
N ILE A 145 8.99 -0.29 0.11
CA ILE A 145 9.33 0.92 0.85
C ILE A 145 9.80 0.50 2.24
N LYS A 146 11.01 0.92 2.62
CA LYS A 146 11.64 0.65 3.91
C LYS A 146 11.64 1.92 4.75
N THR A 147 11.21 1.81 6.01
CA THR A 147 11.24 2.94 6.96
C THR A 147 12.69 3.25 7.36
N LYS A 148 12.93 4.51 7.77
CA LYS A 148 14.26 4.95 8.19
C LYS A 148 14.78 4.21 9.42
N GLU A 149 13.89 3.82 10.32
CA GLU A 149 14.24 3.08 11.53
C GLU A 149 14.61 1.62 11.24
N ASN A 150 14.53 1.18 9.98
CA ASN A 150 14.84 -0.19 9.55
C ASN A 150 14.03 -1.26 10.30
N ASP A 151 12.85 -0.90 10.80
CA ASP A 151 11.95 -1.81 11.50
C ASP A 151 10.88 -2.40 10.59
N LEU A 152 10.51 -1.64 9.54
CA LEU A 152 9.38 -1.96 8.68
C LEU A 152 9.75 -1.91 7.20
N LEU A 153 9.26 -2.91 6.47
CA LEU A 153 9.27 -2.96 5.01
C LEU A 153 7.84 -3.19 4.49
N LEU A 154 7.32 -2.22 3.74
CA LEU A 154 6.07 -2.34 3.00
C LEU A 154 6.35 -2.99 1.65
N ALA A 155 6.03 -4.28 1.54
CA ALA A 155 6.28 -5.07 0.34
C ALA A 155 5.22 -4.78 -0.72
N LEU A 156 5.67 -4.55 -1.95
CA LEU A 156 4.85 -4.12 -3.07
C LEU A 156 4.88 -5.15 -4.19
N TYR A 157 3.70 -5.47 -4.74
CA TYR A 157 3.60 -6.30 -5.93
C TYR A 157 3.21 -5.45 -7.14
N ASP A 158 3.66 -5.88 -8.31
CA ASP A 158 3.35 -5.27 -9.60
C ASP A 158 1.91 -5.60 -9.98
N PHE A 159 1.02 -4.61 -9.96
CA PHE A 159 -0.40 -4.78 -10.29
C PHE A 159 -0.66 -4.59 -11.79
N GLN A 160 0.02 -3.60 -12.36
CA GLN A 160 0.05 -3.24 -13.78
C GLN A 160 1.46 -2.71 -14.06
N PRO A 161 1.97 -2.79 -15.30
CA PRO A 161 3.31 -2.31 -15.62
C PRO A 161 3.58 -0.94 -14.97
N GLU A 162 4.57 -0.92 -14.06
CA GLU A 162 5.02 0.27 -13.33
C GLU A 162 4.04 0.87 -12.31
N ILE A 163 2.93 0.19 -11.98
CA ILE A 163 1.97 0.57 -10.93
C ILE A 163 1.93 -0.52 -9.85
N PHE A 164 2.22 -0.12 -8.61
CA PHE A 164 2.40 -1.04 -7.49
C PHE A 164 1.23 -1.00 -6.52
N GLU A 165 1.03 -2.09 -5.78
CA GLU A 165 0.08 -2.14 -4.67
C GLU A 165 0.71 -2.76 -3.42
N PRO A 166 0.30 -2.33 -2.21
CA PRO A 166 0.69 -2.98 -0.96
C PRO A 166 0.28 -4.45 -0.95
N LYS A 167 1.26 -5.32 -0.70
CA LYS A 167 1.06 -6.78 -0.60
C LYS A 167 1.13 -7.27 0.83
N SER A 168 2.15 -6.85 1.57
CA SER A 168 2.40 -7.30 2.93
C SER A 168 3.19 -6.26 3.70
N LEU A 169 2.94 -6.20 5.00
CA LEU A 169 3.83 -5.57 5.96
C LEU A 169 4.86 -6.62 6.40
N LEU A 170 6.15 -6.26 6.45
CA LEU A 170 7.21 -7.15 6.93
C LEU A 170 7.95 -6.44 8.07
N ASN A 171 8.02 -7.09 9.23
CA ASN A 171 8.92 -6.69 10.30
C ASN A 171 10.34 -7.12 9.93
N ILE A 172 11.24 -6.15 9.85
CA ILE A 172 12.62 -6.36 9.41
C ILE A 172 13.65 -6.00 10.47
N LYS A 173 13.24 -5.73 11.73
CA LYS A 173 14.14 -5.37 12.84
C LYS A 173 15.34 -6.31 12.99
N GLU A 174 15.14 -7.60 12.70
CA GLU A 174 16.18 -8.64 12.79
C GLU A 174 16.41 -9.36 11.44
N ALA A 175 15.82 -8.86 10.36
CA ALA A 175 15.79 -9.57 9.07
C ALA A 175 17.00 -9.21 8.18
N LYS A 176 18.16 -9.81 8.50
CA LYS A 176 19.44 -9.57 7.80
C LYS A 176 19.43 -9.74 6.29
N GLN A 177 18.48 -10.52 5.76
CA GLN A 177 18.31 -10.74 4.32
C GLN A 177 17.94 -9.48 3.51
N TYR A 178 17.62 -8.37 4.18
CA TYR A 178 17.33 -7.08 3.56
C TYR A 178 18.48 -6.06 3.67
N ASP A 179 19.54 -6.36 4.42
CA ASP A 179 20.61 -5.38 4.75
C ASP A 179 21.46 -5.01 3.52
N ASN A 180 21.65 -5.96 2.60
CA ASN A 180 22.49 -5.79 1.42
C ASN A 180 21.70 -5.41 0.15
N ILE A 181 20.40 -5.13 0.28
CA ILE A 181 19.59 -4.72 -0.86
C ILE A 181 19.86 -3.24 -1.16
N PRO A 182 20.17 -2.87 -2.42
CA PRO A 182 20.36 -1.47 -2.79
C PRO A 182 19.15 -0.60 -2.42
N GLU A 183 19.41 0.44 -1.63
CA GLU A 183 18.42 1.39 -1.16
C GLU A 183 18.47 2.69 -1.95
N ASN A 184 17.30 3.13 -2.41
CA ASN A 184 17.18 4.39 -3.12
C ASN A 184 16.56 5.44 -2.21
N THR A 185 17.19 6.62 -2.16
CA THR A 185 16.70 7.71 -1.30
C THR A 185 15.47 8.34 -1.91
N VAL A 186 14.38 8.36 -1.14
CA VAL A 186 13.18 9.14 -1.48
C VAL A 186 13.52 10.63 -1.38
N LEU A 187 13.17 11.37 -2.43
CA LEU A 187 13.35 12.81 -2.54
C LEU A 187 12.07 13.53 -2.12
N ALA A 188 10.92 12.99 -2.53
CA ALA A 188 9.61 13.54 -2.24
C ALA A 188 8.54 12.47 -2.36
N ILE A 189 7.44 12.70 -1.66
CA ILE A 189 6.24 11.87 -1.73
C ILE A 189 5.06 12.78 -2.06
N PHE A 190 4.28 12.39 -3.05
CA PHE A 190 3.09 13.12 -3.49
C PHE A 190 1.85 12.24 -3.33
N LYS A 191 0.71 12.87 -3.08
CA LYS A 191 -0.59 12.25 -3.17
C LYS A 191 -1.29 12.71 -4.44
N GLU A 192 -1.74 11.76 -5.24
CA GLU A 192 -2.57 12.06 -6.40
C GLU A 192 -4.00 12.38 -5.95
N SER A 193 -4.57 13.41 -6.56
CA SER A 193 -6.00 13.67 -6.58
C SER A 193 -6.45 13.88 -8.02
N GLN A 194 -7.71 13.56 -8.31
CA GLN A 194 -8.27 13.72 -9.64
C GLN A 194 -9.36 14.79 -9.59
N ASP A 195 -9.21 15.84 -10.41
CA ASP A 195 -10.29 16.76 -10.73
C ASP A 195 -10.63 16.65 -12.22
N LYS A 196 -11.85 16.20 -12.53
CA LYS A 196 -12.32 15.90 -13.89
C LYS A 196 -11.36 14.97 -14.65
N ASN A 197 -10.53 15.54 -15.53
CA ASN A 197 -9.60 14.84 -16.42
C ASN A 197 -8.14 15.16 -16.10
N THR A 198 -7.90 15.88 -15.01
CA THR A 198 -6.57 16.33 -14.60
C THR A 198 -6.16 15.59 -13.34
N ILE A 199 -4.94 15.06 -13.35
CA ILE A 199 -4.27 14.55 -12.15
C ILE A 199 -3.51 15.70 -11.49
N HIS A 200 -3.82 15.93 -10.23
CA HIS A 200 -3.11 16.86 -9.37
C HIS A 200 -2.24 16.06 -8.39
N MET A 201 -0.98 16.47 -8.26
CA MET A 201 -0.05 15.88 -7.29
C MET A 201 0.21 16.87 -6.18
N GLU A 202 -0.23 16.55 -4.96
CA GLU A 202 0.01 17.36 -3.77
C GLU A 202 1.21 16.80 -2.99
N PRO A 203 2.25 17.60 -2.68
CA PRO A 203 3.37 17.12 -1.90
C PRO A 203 2.93 16.83 -0.46
N ILE A 204 3.16 15.61 0.01
CA ILE A 204 2.87 15.22 1.40
C ILE A 204 4.14 15.10 2.25
N SER A 205 5.30 14.90 1.63
CA SER A 205 6.58 14.90 2.32
C SER A 205 7.73 15.24 1.37
N LEU A 206 8.71 16.02 1.85
CA LEU A 206 9.88 16.44 1.08
C LEU A 206 11.16 16.14 1.88
N ASN A 207 12.14 15.55 1.23
CA ASN A 207 13.46 15.33 1.79
C ASN A 207 14.37 16.50 1.43
N THR A 208 14.26 17.61 2.17
CA THR A 208 15.00 18.85 1.90
C THR A 208 16.51 18.65 1.86
N LYS A 209 17.06 17.71 2.65
CA LYS A 209 18.48 17.35 2.62
C LYS A 209 18.88 16.69 1.30
N ALA A 210 18.12 15.69 0.83
CA ALA A 210 18.41 15.02 -0.44
C ALA A 210 18.13 15.90 -1.67
N LEU A 211 17.17 16.81 -1.55
CA LEU A 211 16.82 17.81 -2.56
C LEU A 211 17.79 19.00 -2.63
N GLY A 212 18.77 19.10 -1.71
CA GLY A 212 19.58 20.29 -1.46
C GLY A 212 20.38 20.89 -2.63
N SER A 213 20.27 20.36 -3.86
CA SER A 213 20.74 21.01 -5.08
C SER A 213 19.57 21.49 -5.95
N ILE A 214 19.75 22.65 -6.59
CA ILE A 214 18.82 23.18 -7.60
C ILE A 214 18.59 22.15 -8.71
N GLU A 215 19.64 21.40 -9.08
CA GLU A 215 19.57 20.34 -10.08
C GLU A 215 18.58 19.23 -9.67
N ASN A 216 18.68 18.70 -8.45
CA ASN A 216 17.78 17.65 -7.95
C ASN A 216 16.34 18.15 -7.88
N SER A 217 16.14 19.36 -7.37
CA SER A 217 14.81 19.99 -7.28
C SER A 217 14.19 20.22 -8.66
N THR A 218 14.97 20.70 -9.63
CA THR A 218 14.53 20.92 -11.01
C THR A 218 14.17 19.61 -11.71
N LYS A 219 15.05 18.60 -11.61
CA LYS A 219 14.80 17.28 -12.20
C LYS A 219 13.55 16.63 -11.61
N MET A 220 13.32 16.78 -10.30
CA MET A 220 12.12 16.28 -9.63
C MET A 220 10.86 16.96 -10.20
N LEU A 221 10.83 18.29 -10.26
CA LEU A 221 9.68 19.04 -10.76
C LEU A 221 9.37 18.69 -12.22
N ILE A 222 10.40 18.53 -13.07
CA ILE A 222 10.23 18.08 -14.46
C ILE A 222 9.61 16.69 -14.51
N ALA A 223 10.13 15.74 -13.71
CA ALA A 223 9.61 14.37 -13.68
C ALA A 223 8.12 14.33 -13.26
N VAL A 224 7.75 15.09 -12.22
CA VAL A 224 6.35 15.24 -11.77
C VAL A 224 5.48 15.84 -12.87
N GLY A 225 5.93 16.93 -13.51
CA GLY A 225 5.20 17.60 -14.58
C GLY A 225 4.97 16.72 -15.81
N MET A 226 5.96 15.90 -16.18
CA MET A 226 5.83 14.94 -17.28
C MET A 226 4.84 13.84 -16.95
N TYR A 227 4.95 13.23 -15.77
CA TYR A 227 4.06 12.15 -15.33
C TYR A 227 2.60 12.61 -15.21
N THR A 228 2.33 13.74 -14.56
CA THR A 228 0.97 14.31 -14.42
C THR A 228 0.30 14.54 -15.77
N LYS A 229 1.06 15.09 -16.75
CA LYS A 229 0.57 15.31 -18.11
C LYS A 229 0.25 14.00 -18.82
N GLU A 230 1.11 12.99 -18.69
CA GLU A 230 0.89 11.67 -19.28
C GLU A 230 -0.37 11.00 -18.70
N GLN A 231 -0.53 10.97 -17.38
CA GLN A 231 -1.69 10.36 -16.72
C GLN A 231 -2.99 11.09 -17.07
N SER A 232 -2.98 12.43 -17.14
CA SER A 232 -4.15 13.23 -17.55
C SER A 232 -4.58 12.90 -18.99
N ASN A 233 -3.62 12.77 -19.91
CA ASN A 233 -3.89 12.36 -21.30
C ASN A 233 -4.47 10.94 -21.40
N LEU A 234 -3.96 9.99 -20.59
CA LEU A 234 -4.48 8.63 -20.54
C LEU A 234 -5.92 8.61 -20.04
N LEU A 235 -6.23 9.39 -19.00
CA LEU A 235 -7.56 9.51 -18.43
C LEU A 235 -8.57 10.08 -19.44
N GLU A 236 -8.19 11.12 -20.18
CA GLU A 236 -9.03 11.71 -21.23
C GLU A 236 -9.35 10.68 -22.33
N LYS A 237 -8.33 9.96 -22.83
CA LYS A 237 -8.51 8.90 -23.84
C LYS A 237 -9.48 7.82 -23.36
N GLN A 238 -9.38 7.39 -22.10
CA GLN A 238 -10.28 6.40 -21.52
C GLN A 238 -11.73 6.91 -21.47
N GLN A 239 -11.95 8.17 -21.12
CA GLN A 239 -13.29 8.75 -21.09
C GLN A 239 -13.90 8.88 -22.49
N ILE A 240 -13.11 9.31 -23.49
CA ILE A 240 -13.56 9.35 -24.89
C ILE A 240 -14.01 7.96 -25.34
N LYS A 241 -13.22 6.91 -25.02
CA LYS A 241 -13.57 5.52 -25.33
C LYS A 241 -14.89 5.11 -24.65
N LYS A 242 -15.07 5.41 -23.36
CA LYS A 242 -16.32 5.13 -22.62
C LYS A 242 -17.53 5.83 -23.24
N ARG A 243 -17.41 7.11 -23.60
CA ARG A 243 -18.49 7.90 -24.25
C ARG A 243 -18.86 7.32 -25.62
N LYS A 244 -17.87 6.89 -26.43
CA LYS A 244 -18.13 6.22 -27.71
C LYS A 244 -18.91 4.91 -27.52
N ILE A 245 -18.51 4.07 -26.56
CA ILE A 245 -19.19 2.81 -26.26
C ILE A 245 -20.63 3.06 -25.78
N ALA A 246 -20.85 4.05 -24.90
CA ALA A 246 -22.18 4.40 -24.42
C ALA A 246 -23.13 4.82 -25.57
N LYS A 247 -22.64 5.67 -26.48
CA LYS A 247 -23.41 6.09 -27.67
C LYS A 247 -23.78 4.92 -28.59
N LEU A 248 -22.87 3.97 -28.79
CA LEU A 248 -23.13 2.77 -29.59
C LEU A 248 -24.20 1.88 -28.95
N ARG A 249 -24.18 1.71 -27.63
CA ARG A 249 -25.19 0.93 -26.90
C ARG A 249 -26.58 1.58 -26.98
N GLN A 250 -26.68 2.90 -26.87
CA GLN A 250 -27.96 3.61 -27.02
C GLN A 250 -28.57 3.40 -28.41
N ARG A 251 -27.77 3.56 -29.47
CA ARG A 251 -28.22 3.33 -30.86
C ARG A 251 -28.61 1.88 -31.17
N GLY A 252 -28.07 0.91 -30.42
CA GLY A 252 -28.40 -0.51 -30.57
C GLY A 252 -29.66 -0.95 -29.83
N MET A 253 -30.18 -0.15 -28.89
CA MET A 253 -31.45 -0.39 -28.19
C MET A 253 -32.64 0.31 -28.84
N GLU A 254 -32.39 1.25 -29.75
CA GLU A 254 -33.41 1.96 -30.55
C GLU A 254 -33.76 1.24 -31.87
N ARG A 255 -33.22 0.02 -32.08
CA ARG A 255 -33.53 -0.87 -33.21
C ARG A 255 -34.18 -2.14 -32.71
#